data_AF-A0A535NUK7-F1
#
_entry.id   AF-A0A535NUK7-F1
#
_cell.length_a   1.000
_cell.length_b   1.000
_cell.length_c   1.000
_cell.angle_alpha   90.00
_cell.angle_beta   90.00
_cell.angle_gamma   90.00
#
_symmetry.space_group_name_H-M   'P 1'
#
loop_
_entity.id
_entity.type
_entity.pdbx_description
1 polymer ?
#
loop_
_entity_poly.entity_id
_entity_poly.type
_entity_poly.pdbx_seq_one_letter_code
_entity_poly.pdbx_strand_id
1 'polypeptide(L)'
;MAHLDPDLSYDSIDRQANWKPVFGQSGAAERHLQNCNVQEGDVFVFYGWFRQVEQCAGRYRYVRSAPDLHVIFGWLQIERRIAVDKRSEIPAWALYHPHCNPKRTRTKYSDLDSIYIATGDLKLPNIAINKPGAGVFHRFDPALCLTAPGRSRSWWQLPGWFYPGAEKAGLSYHRDVSRWTPGEGHVLLHSAGRGQEFVFDCQEYPEALAWLSDLLCLS
;
A
#
# COMPACT_ATOMS: atom_id res chain seq x y z
N MET A 1 6.08 11.21 -7.44
CA MET A 1 6.63 10.12 -8.27
C MET A 1 6.37 8.84 -7.49
N ALA A 2 5.59 7.90 -8.03
CA ALA A 2 5.49 6.59 -7.41
C ALA A 2 6.82 5.86 -7.66
N HIS A 3 7.52 5.52 -6.59
CA HIS A 3 8.71 4.70 -6.66
C HIS A 3 8.24 3.28 -6.34
N LEU A 4 8.35 2.35 -7.31
CA LEU A 4 8.20 0.93 -7.00
C LEU A 4 9.31 0.60 -6.00
N ASP A 5 8.95 0.31 -4.76
CA ASP A 5 9.94 -0.10 -3.77
C ASP A 5 10.53 -1.43 -4.25
N PRO A 6 11.83 -1.49 -4.62
CA PRO A 6 12.43 -2.74 -5.05
C PRO A 6 12.24 -3.81 -3.99
N ASP A 7 12.14 -3.43 -2.71
CA ASP A 7 12.04 -4.36 -1.58
C ASP A 7 10.68 -5.05 -1.46
N LEU A 8 9.73 -4.81 -2.38
CA LEU A 8 8.48 -5.58 -2.49
C LEU A 8 8.55 -6.78 -3.45
N SER A 9 9.57 -6.84 -4.31
CA SER A 9 9.73 -7.93 -5.28
C SER A 9 11.13 -8.52 -5.24
N TYR A 10 11.19 -9.85 -5.11
CA TYR A 10 12.44 -10.61 -5.03
C TYR A 10 13.34 -10.35 -6.25
N ASP A 11 12.76 -10.41 -7.45
CA ASP A 11 13.48 -10.38 -8.74
C ASP A 11 14.02 -8.99 -9.12
N SER A 12 13.81 -7.96 -8.28
CA SER A 12 14.21 -6.58 -8.60
C SER A 12 15.72 -6.34 -8.53
N ILE A 13 16.43 -6.99 -7.58
CA ILE A 13 17.89 -6.89 -7.36
C ILE A 13 18.41 -8.16 -6.70
N ASP A 14 19.73 -8.39 -6.75
CA ASP A 14 20.38 -9.50 -6.04
C ASP A 14 20.11 -9.44 -4.53
N ARG A 15 19.63 -10.55 -3.95
CA ARG A 15 19.23 -10.63 -2.53
C ARG A 15 20.18 -11.50 -1.72
N GLN A 16 20.41 -11.11 -0.47
CA GLN A 16 21.09 -11.96 0.50
C GLN A 16 20.22 -13.17 0.88
N ALA A 17 20.85 -14.24 1.39
CA ALA A 17 20.13 -15.40 1.90
C ALA A 17 19.14 -14.99 3.02
N ASN A 18 17.98 -15.64 3.05
CA ASN A 18 16.88 -15.38 4.00
C ASN A 18 16.26 -13.97 3.91
N TRP A 19 16.51 -13.27 2.80
CA TRP A 19 15.84 -12.00 2.53
C TRP A 19 14.32 -12.16 2.53
N LYS A 20 13.63 -11.18 3.09
CA LYS A 20 12.18 -11.02 2.99
C LYS A 20 11.85 -9.63 2.47
N PRO A 21 10.68 -9.45 1.84
CA PRO A 21 10.20 -8.13 1.48
C PRO A 21 10.13 -7.19 2.68
N VAL A 22 10.50 -5.92 2.47
CA VAL A 22 10.56 -4.87 3.49
C VAL A 22 9.91 -3.61 2.96
N PHE A 23 9.21 -2.90 3.85
CA PHE A 23 8.72 -1.56 3.61
C PHE A 23 9.20 -0.63 4.72
N GLY A 24 9.69 0.57 4.37
CA GLY A 24 10.15 1.56 5.34
C GLY A 24 9.23 2.77 5.48
N GLN A 25 9.08 3.26 6.70
CA GLN A 25 8.34 4.49 6.99
C GLN A 25 9.07 5.40 7.94
N SER A 26 8.83 6.70 7.80
CA SER A 26 9.45 7.69 8.65
C SER A 26 8.58 8.92 8.93
N GLY A 27 8.89 9.62 10.02
CA GLY A 27 8.31 10.92 10.37
C GLY A 27 6.80 10.86 10.61
N ALA A 28 6.06 11.76 9.96
CA ALA A 28 4.61 11.89 10.17
C ALA A 28 3.82 10.66 9.70
N ALA A 29 4.27 9.99 8.63
CA ALA A 29 3.64 8.77 8.14
C ALA A 29 3.78 7.64 9.16
N GLU A 30 4.99 7.42 9.68
CA GLU A 30 5.24 6.44 10.75
C GLU A 30 4.44 6.76 12.01
N ARG A 31 4.38 8.04 12.43
CA ARG A 31 3.57 8.45 13.59
C ARG A 31 2.09 8.12 13.38
N HIS A 32 1.57 8.34 12.17
CA HIS A 32 0.18 8.05 11.85
C HIS A 32 -0.13 6.55 11.94
N LEU A 33 0.73 5.70 11.38
CA LEU A 33 0.60 4.25 11.47
C LEU A 33 0.58 3.77 12.93
N GLN A 34 1.48 4.31 13.77
CA GLN A 34 1.48 4.02 15.21
C GLN A 34 0.20 4.48 15.91
N ASN A 35 -0.28 5.69 15.62
CA ASN A 35 -1.52 6.21 16.21
C ASN A 35 -2.76 5.40 15.79
N CYS A 36 -2.72 4.79 14.61
CA CYS A 36 -3.73 3.84 14.15
C CYS A 36 -3.51 2.41 14.64
N ASN A 37 -2.49 2.16 15.48
CA ASN A 37 -2.12 0.84 16.01
C ASN A 37 -1.86 -0.21 14.92
N VAL A 38 -1.27 0.21 13.78
CA VAL A 38 -0.86 -0.73 12.73
C VAL A 38 0.21 -1.66 13.27
N GLN A 39 -0.01 -2.97 13.13
CA GLN A 39 0.73 -4.01 13.84
C GLN A 39 0.87 -5.31 13.01
N GLU A 40 1.41 -6.33 13.65
CA GLU A 40 1.58 -7.67 13.05
C GLU A 40 0.24 -8.24 12.58
N GLY A 41 0.22 -8.81 11.38
CA GLY A 41 -0.99 -9.34 10.74
C GLY A 41 -1.73 -8.35 9.83
N ASP A 42 -1.54 -7.05 10.02
CA ASP A 42 -2.14 -6.03 9.13
C ASP A 42 -1.51 -6.07 7.74
N VAL A 43 -2.26 -5.58 6.74
CA VAL A 43 -1.84 -5.61 5.33
C VAL A 43 -1.75 -4.20 4.77
N PHE A 44 -0.56 -3.84 4.29
CA PHE A 44 -0.39 -2.71 3.39
C PHE A 44 -0.86 -3.07 1.99
N VAL A 45 -1.66 -2.20 1.39
CA VAL A 45 -2.02 -2.25 -0.03
C VAL A 45 -1.42 -1.01 -0.70
N PHE A 46 -0.41 -1.22 -1.54
CA PHE A 46 0.33 -0.14 -2.17
C PHE A 46 -0.37 0.31 -3.45
N TYR A 47 -0.53 1.62 -3.60
CA TYR A 47 -1.03 2.23 -4.83
C TYR A 47 -0.10 3.36 -5.29
N GLY A 48 -0.12 3.64 -6.58
CA GLY A 48 0.78 4.62 -7.18
C GLY A 48 0.15 5.35 -8.35
N TRP A 49 0.83 6.40 -8.80
CA TRP A 49 0.47 7.14 -10.01
C TRP A 49 1.06 6.43 -11.23
N PHE A 50 0.17 5.95 -12.10
CA PHE A 50 0.51 5.34 -13.39
C PHE A 50 -0.14 6.09 -14.54
N ARG A 51 0.47 5.95 -15.72
CA ARG A 51 -0.08 6.39 -17.00
C ARG A 51 0.28 5.36 -18.06
N GLN A 52 -0.66 5.03 -18.93
CA GLN A 52 -0.45 4.03 -19.98
C GLN A 52 0.71 4.44 -20.91
N VAL A 53 1.54 3.46 -21.23
CA VAL A 53 2.64 3.59 -22.18
C VAL A 53 2.41 2.70 -23.39
N GLU A 54 3.00 3.09 -24.51
CA GLU A 54 3.10 2.29 -25.73
C GLU A 54 4.57 2.21 -26.16
N GLN A 55 4.95 1.12 -26.83
CA GLN A 55 6.25 1.02 -27.46
C GLN A 55 6.18 1.62 -28.87
N CYS A 56 7.06 2.57 -29.16
CA CYS A 56 7.23 3.13 -30.49
C CYS A 56 8.73 3.14 -30.83
N ALA A 57 9.12 2.44 -31.89
CA ALA A 57 10.52 2.29 -32.31
C ALA A 57 11.46 1.84 -31.17
N GLY A 58 11.06 0.83 -30.39
CA GLY A 58 11.86 0.25 -29.30
C GLY A 58 11.97 1.13 -28.04
N ARG A 59 11.22 2.23 -27.96
CA ARG A 59 11.17 3.11 -26.77
C ARG A 59 9.76 3.18 -26.23
N TYR A 60 9.63 3.19 -24.90
CA TYR A 60 8.37 3.50 -24.24
C TYR A 60 8.08 4.99 -24.31
N ARG A 61 6.83 5.34 -24.65
CA ARG A 61 6.29 6.69 -24.52
C ARG A 61 4.89 6.62 -23.93
N TYR A 62 4.43 7.70 -23.29
CA TYR A 62 3.04 7.78 -22.85
C TYR A 62 2.08 7.83 -24.03
N VAL A 63 0.96 7.12 -23.91
CA VAL A 63 -0.17 7.28 -24.83
C VAL A 63 -0.74 8.69 -24.60
N ARG A 64 -0.84 9.48 -25.68
CA ARG A 64 -1.13 10.92 -25.61
C ARG A 64 -2.42 11.26 -24.85
N SER A 65 -3.47 10.47 -25.02
CA SER A 65 -4.78 10.65 -24.38
C SER A 65 -4.97 9.81 -23.11
N ALA A 66 -3.99 9.01 -22.72
CA ALA A 66 -4.15 8.17 -21.53
C ALA A 66 -4.20 9.03 -20.26
N PRO A 67 -5.17 8.76 -19.36
CA PRO A 67 -5.31 9.48 -18.11
C PRO A 67 -4.19 9.12 -17.12
N ASP A 68 -3.99 9.99 -16.15
CA ASP A 68 -3.25 9.67 -14.93
C ASP A 68 -4.17 8.89 -13.99
N LEU A 69 -3.70 7.74 -13.52
CA LEU A 69 -4.46 6.82 -12.67
C LEU A 69 -3.73 6.58 -11.35
N HIS A 70 -4.51 6.44 -10.27
CA HIS A 70 -4.08 5.76 -9.07
C HIS A 70 -4.44 4.28 -9.20
N VAL A 71 -3.43 3.42 -9.14
CA VAL A 71 -3.57 1.97 -9.34
C VAL A 71 -2.85 1.25 -8.21
N ILE A 72 -3.53 0.26 -7.62
CA ILE A 72 -2.94 -0.69 -6.67
C ILE A 72 -1.92 -1.54 -7.42
N PHE A 73 -0.69 -1.61 -6.91
CA PHE A 73 0.40 -2.33 -7.56
C PHE A 73 1.05 -3.39 -6.68
N GLY A 74 0.75 -3.46 -5.38
CA GLY A 74 1.35 -4.47 -4.51
C GLY A 74 0.73 -4.56 -3.13
N TRP A 75 1.22 -5.52 -2.36
CA TRP A 75 0.79 -5.76 -0.98
C TRP A 75 1.96 -6.17 -0.09
N LEU A 76 1.81 -5.99 1.22
CA LEU A 76 2.69 -6.55 2.24
C LEU A 76 1.90 -6.78 3.54
N GLN A 77 1.81 -8.03 3.98
CA GLN A 77 1.34 -8.38 5.31
C GLN A 77 2.49 -8.34 6.31
N ILE A 78 2.27 -7.63 7.40
CA ILE A 78 3.30 -7.37 8.41
C ILE A 78 3.53 -8.64 9.23
N GLU A 79 4.74 -9.19 9.17
CA GLU A 79 5.23 -10.13 10.17
C GLU A 79 5.64 -9.40 11.42
N ARG A 80 6.40 -8.31 11.27
CA ARG A 80 6.92 -7.52 12.37
C ARG A 80 7.31 -6.12 11.95
N ARG A 81 7.14 -5.17 12.87
CA ARG A 81 7.63 -3.81 12.78
C ARG A 81 8.87 -3.65 13.67
N ILE A 82 9.95 -3.11 13.12
CA ILE A 82 11.18 -2.83 13.87
C ILE A 82 11.53 -1.36 13.73
N ALA A 83 11.57 -0.65 14.85
CA ALA A 83 12.05 0.72 14.89
C ALA A 83 13.56 0.76 14.60
N VAL A 84 14.01 1.70 13.77
CA VAL A 84 15.38 1.74 13.28
C VAL A 84 16.38 2.09 14.39
N ASP A 85 15.94 2.80 15.43
CA ASP A 85 16.73 3.06 16.63
C ASP A 85 17.07 1.77 17.41
N LYS A 86 16.26 0.72 17.28
CA LYS A 86 16.55 -0.65 17.74
C LYS A 86 17.37 -1.44 16.73
N ARG A 87 18.42 -0.83 16.18
CA ARG A 87 19.24 -1.39 15.09
C ARG A 87 19.72 -2.82 15.32
N SER A 88 20.02 -3.21 16.56
CA SER A 88 20.48 -4.57 16.90
C SER A 88 19.42 -5.65 16.64
N GLU A 89 18.14 -5.29 16.55
CA GLU A 89 17.03 -6.20 16.25
C GLU A 89 16.80 -6.36 14.74
N ILE A 90 17.37 -5.47 13.92
CA ILE A 90 17.24 -5.49 12.46
C ILE A 90 18.12 -6.63 11.89
N PRO A 91 17.57 -7.54 11.07
CA PRO A 91 18.37 -8.58 10.43
C PRO A 91 19.48 -7.99 9.58
N ALA A 92 20.62 -8.68 9.56
CA ALA A 92 21.77 -8.28 8.74
C ALA A 92 21.39 -8.06 7.27
N TRP A 93 20.52 -8.91 6.72
CA TRP A 93 20.04 -8.81 5.34
C TRP A 93 19.16 -7.59 5.08
N ALA A 94 18.54 -6.97 6.10
CA ALA A 94 17.71 -5.78 5.95
C ALA A 94 18.50 -4.47 6.14
N LEU A 95 19.73 -4.53 6.67
CA LEU A 95 20.51 -3.33 7.02
C LEU A 95 20.91 -2.48 5.81
N TYR A 96 20.81 -3.01 4.57
CA TYR A 96 21.03 -2.21 3.35
C TYR A 96 19.89 -1.24 3.07
N HIS A 97 18.70 -1.47 3.65
CA HIS A 97 17.49 -0.70 3.38
C HIS A 97 17.75 0.80 3.63
N PRO A 98 17.25 1.72 2.77
CA PRO A 98 17.56 3.16 2.89
C PRO A 98 17.30 3.75 4.29
N HIS A 99 16.24 3.30 4.96
CA HIS A 99 15.89 3.70 6.33
C HIS A 99 16.94 3.27 7.37
N CYS A 100 17.63 2.15 7.13
CA CYS A 100 18.71 1.66 7.99
C CYS A 100 20.05 2.38 7.75
N ASN A 101 20.11 3.41 6.89
CA ASN A 101 21.33 4.14 6.58
C ASN A 101 21.22 5.61 7.03
N PRO A 102 21.93 6.02 8.11
CA PRO A 102 21.76 7.34 8.70
C PRO A 102 22.33 8.45 7.83
N LYS A 103 23.25 8.11 6.91
CA LYS A 103 23.77 9.06 5.90
C LYS A 103 22.72 9.40 4.85
N ARG A 104 21.73 8.53 4.63
CA ARG A 104 20.64 8.74 3.67
C ARG A 104 19.43 9.45 4.29
N THR A 105 19.15 9.19 5.57
CA THR A 105 17.97 9.77 6.27
C THR A 105 18.19 11.20 6.77
N ARG A 106 19.45 11.68 6.85
CA ARG A 106 19.82 13.03 7.32
C ARG A 106 19.31 13.38 8.73
N THR A 107 18.90 12.37 9.50
CA THR A 107 18.36 12.47 10.86
C THR A 107 19.03 11.44 11.76
N LYS A 108 19.04 11.68 13.08
CA LYS A 108 19.35 10.61 14.04
C LYS A 108 18.24 9.56 13.94
N TYR A 109 18.61 8.29 14.12
CA TYR A 109 17.63 7.23 14.30
C TYR A 109 16.67 7.57 15.44
N SER A 110 15.40 7.27 15.22
CA SER A 110 14.33 7.44 16.20
C SER A 110 13.27 6.37 16.02
N ASP A 111 12.34 6.30 16.97
CA ASP A 111 11.13 5.49 16.92
C ASP A 111 10.20 5.85 15.74
N LEU A 112 10.44 7.01 15.14
CA LEU A 112 9.77 7.54 13.94
C LEU A 112 10.47 7.16 12.64
N ASP A 113 11.35 6.18 12.67
CA ASP A 113 11.89 5.55 11.48
C ASP A 113 11.77 4.05 11.69
N SER A 114 11.11 3.33 10.80
CA SER A 114 10.78 1.92 11.00
C SER A 114 10.81 1.14 9.71
N ILE A 115 11.11 -0.15 9.85
CA ILE A 115 10.96 -1.13 8.79
C ILE A 115 9.86 -2.12 9.18
N TYR A 116 9.05 -2.49 8.20
CA TYR A 116 8.02 -3.50 8.27
C TYR A 116 8.47 -4.68 7.44
N ILE A 117 8.63 -5.83 8.07
CA ILE A 117 9.09 -7.07 7.42
C ILE A 117 7.85 -7.90 7.08
N ALA A 118 7.81 -8.43 5.86
CA ALA A 118 6.69 -9.22 5.38
C ALA A 118 6.62 -10.62 6.01
N THR A 119 5.42 -11.16 6.13
CA THR A 119 5.21 -12.61 6.37
C THR A 119 5.73 -13.43 5.19
N GLY A 120 5.99 -14.72 5.41
CA GLY A 120 6.34 -15.64 4.33
C GLY A 120 5.13 -15.88 3.40
N ASP A 121 4.01 -16.29 4.01
CA ASP A 121 2.73 -16.52 3.35
C ASP A 121 1.68 -15.58 3.92
N LEU A 122 0.80 -15.09 3.05
CA LEU A 122 -0.33 -14.26 3.44
C LEU A 122 -1.38 -15.11 4.17
N LYS A 123 -1.88 -14.60 5.30
CA LYS A 123 -2.95 -15.23 6.07
C LYS A 123 -4.07 -14.24 6.32
N LEU A 124 -5.26 -14.55 5.84
CA LEU A 124 -6.47 -13.76 6.10
C LEU A 124 -7.43 -14.57 7.01
N PRO A 125 -8.11 -13.94 7.98
CA PRO A 125 -9.06 -14.64 8.84
C PRO A 125 -10.16 -15.32 8.02
N ASN A 126 -10.37 -16.62 8.24
CA ASN A 126 -11.41 -17.43 7.61
C ASN A 126 -11.39 -17.47 6.06
N ILE A 127 -10.28 -17.09 5.43
CA ILE A 127 -10.12 -17.11 3.97
C ILE A 127 -8.87 -17.92 3.62
N ALA A 128 -9.06 -18.99 2.86
CA ALA A 128 -7.95 -19.78 2.33
C ALA A 128 -7.37 -19.06 1.10
N ILE A 129 -6.12 -18.61 1.19
CA ILE A 129 -5.41 -17.96 0.10
C ILE A 129 -3.99 -18.51 0.01
N ASN A 130 -3.53 -18.80 -1.21
CA ASN A 130 -2.17 -19.27 -1.48
C ASN A 130 -1.38 -18.18 -2.21
N LYS A 131 -0.91 -17.20 -1.45
CA LYS A 131 -0.12 -16.06 -1.95
C LYS A 131 1.02 -15.75 -0.96
N PRO A 132 2.17 -15.27 -1.45
CA PRO A 132 3.24 -14.81 -0.57
C PRO A 132 2.76 -13.61 0.27
N GLY A 133 3.38 -13.42 1.44
CA GLY A 133 3.04 -12.34 2.36
C GLY A 133 3.22 -10.94 1.76
N ALA A 134 4.04 -10.79 0.72
CA ALA A 134 4.16 -9.57 -0.05
C ALA A 134 4.39 -9.86 -1.53
N GLY A 135 4.08 -8.89 -2.39
CA GLY A 135 4.28 -9.02 -3.82
C GLY A 135 3.72 -7.83 -4.61
N VAL A 136 3.76 -7.96 -5.94
CA VAL A 136 3.29 -6.95 -6.88
C VAL A 136 2.33 -7.54 -7.90
N PHE A 137 1.40 -6.72 -8.39
CA PHE A 137 0.57 -7.05 -9.55
C PHE A 137 1.35 -6.76 -10.82
N HIS A 138 1.65 -7.80 -11.60
CA HIS A 138 2.45 -7.67 -12.83
C HIS A 138 1.64 -7.15 -14.02
N ARG A 139 0.31 -7.21 -13.93
CA ARG A 139 -0.61 -6.80 -14.98
C ARG A 139 -1.58 -5.77 -14.45
N PHE A 140 -1.91 -4.82 -15.30
CA PHE A 140 -3.00 -3.90 -15.02
C PHE A 140 -4.33 -4.65 -15.12
N ASP A 141 -5.18 -4.46 -14.12
CA ASP A 141 -6.57 -4.90 -14.11
C ASP A 141 -7.45 -3.71 -13.68
N PRO A 142 -8.62 -3.48 -14.29
CA PRO A 142 -9.55 -2.44 -13.86
C PRO A 142 -9.91 -2.49 -12.37
N ALA A 143 -9.96 -3.68 -11.75
CA ALA A 143 -10.24 -3.84 -10.32
C ALA A 143 -9.14 -3.27 -9.40
N LEU A 144 -7.91 -3.13 -9.92
CA LEU A 144 -6.80 -2.48 -9.22
C LEU A 144 -6.83 -0.94 -9.36
N CYS A 145 -7.65 -0.41 -10.27
CA CYS A 145 -7.72 1.03 -10.52
C CYS A 145 -8.62 1.71 -9.49
N LEU A 146 -8.02 2.51 -8.61
CA LEU A 146 -8.75 3.33 -7.66
C LEU A 146 -9.43 4.50 -8.37
N THR A 147 -8.82 5.07 -9.41
CA THR A 147 -9.37 6.24 -10.10
C THR A 147 -10.70 5.95 -10.77
N ALA A 148 -11.71 6.76 -10.47
CA ALA A 148 -13.04 6.65 -11.04
C ALA A 148 -13.01 6.90 -12.56
N PRO A 149 -13.73 6.10 -13.37
CA PRO A 149 -13.80 6.29 -14.82
C PRO A 149 -14.20 7.72 -15.22
N GLY A 150 -13.46 8.31 -16.16
CA GLY A 150 -13.72 9.66 -16.67
C GLY A 150 -13.41 10.80 -15.69
N ARG A 151 -12.78 10.52 -14.53
CA ARG A 151 -12.39 11.53 -13.54
C ARG A 151 -10.87 11.69 -13.45
N SER A 152 -10.43 12.74 -12.77
CA SER A 152 -9.03 12.89 -12.36
C SER A 152 -8.67 11.87 -11.28
N ARG A 153 -7.38 11.52 -11.16
CA ARG A 153 -6.86 10.59 -10.15
C ARG A 153 -7.20 10.88 -8.68
N SER A 154 -7.61 12.12 -8.38
CA SER A 154 -8.06 12.52 -7.05
C SER A 154 -9.45 11.99 -6.70
N TRP A 155 -10.21 11.50 -7.68
CA TRP A 155 -11.50 10.86 -7.48
C TRP A 155 -11.34 9.36 -7.55
N TRP A 156 -11.59 8.69 -6.43
CA TRP A 156 -11.55 7.24 -6.36
C TRP A 156 -12.95 6.67 -6.45
N GLN A 157 -13.09 5.52 -7.08
CA GLN A 157 -14.29 4.68 -7.03
C GLN A 157 -13.95 3.44 -6.20
N LEU A 158 -14.64 3.28 -5.07
CA LEU A 158 -14.43 2.21 -4.11
C LEU A 158 -15.71 1.38 -3.96
N PRO A 159 -15.65 0.13 -3.49
CA PRO A 159 -16.84 -0.63 -3.10
C PRO A 159 -17.74 0.17 -2.13
N GLY A 160 -19.06 0.03 -2.25
CA GLY A 160 -20.01 0.86 -1.48
C GLY A 160 -19.83 0.77 0.05
N TRP A 161 -19.34 -0.36 0.56
CA TRP A 161 -19.08 -0.57 1.98
C TRP A 161 -17.94 0.32 2.55
N PHE A 162 -17.15 0.98 1.70
CA PHE A 162 -16.15 1.97 2.13
C PHE A 162 -16.78 3.25 2.68
N TYR A 163 -18.06 3.53 2.38
CA TYR A 163 -18.72 4.76 2.81
C TYR A 163 -18.70 4.87 4.35
N PRO A 164 -18.25 6.02 4.91
CA PRO A 164 -18.26 6.23 6.35
C PRO A 164 -19.70 6.27 6.88
N GLY A 165 -19.93 5.68 8.05
CA GLY A 165 -21.24 5.60 8.69
C GLY A 165 -21.19 6.09 10.13
N ALA A 166 -22.35 6.14 10.80
CA ALA A 166 -22.43 6.58 12.20
C ALA A 166 -21.56 5.73 13.15
N GLU A 167 -21.40 4.44 12.85
CA GLU A 167 -20.64 3.45 13.63
C GLU A 167 -19.33 3.02 12.95
N LYS A 168 -19.02 3.62 11.81
CA LYS A 168 -17.97 3.19 10.88
C LYS A 168 -17.05 4.38 10.66
N ALA A 169 -15.90 4.39 11.33
CA ALA A 169 -15.04 5.57 11.47
C ALA A 169 -14.51 6.11 10.12
N GLY A 170 -14.56 5.31 9.06
CA GLY A 170 -14.11 5.66 7.74
C GLY A 170 -12.59 5.51 7.56
N LEU A 171 -12.19 5.56 6.30
CA LEU A 171 -10.78 5.63 5.90
C LEU A 171 -10.11 6.81 6.62
N SER A 172 -8.95 6.58 7.24
CA SER A 172 -8.24 7.67 7.93
C SER A 172 -7.91 8.83 6.97
N TYR A 173 -7.92 10.05 7.51
CA TYR A 173 -7.91 11.33 6.77
C TYR A 173 -9.14 11.61 5.86
N HIS A 174 -10.11 10.70 5.78
CA HIS A 174 -11.31 10.86 4.94
C HIS A 174 -12.60 10.65 5.74
N ARG A 175 -12.62 10.98 7.03
CA ARG A 175 -13.82 10.84 7.87
C ARG A 175 -14.93 11.85 7.53
N ASP A 176 -14.56 12.94 6.88
CA ASP A 176 -15.49 13.97 6.42
C ASP A 176 -16.37 13.43 5.28
N VAL A 177 -17.64 13.19 5.60
CA VAL A 177 -18.66 12.64 4.68
C VAL A 177 -18.83 13.48 3.41
N SER A 178 -18.52 14.78 3.43
CA SER A 178 -18.63 15.65 2.25
C SER A 178 -17.67 15.27 1.11
N ARG A 179 -16.63 14.48 1.41
CA ARG A 179 -15.69 13.93 0.43
C ARG A 179 -16.25 12.72 -0.31
N TRP A 180 -17.38 12.18 0.14
CA TRP A 180 -17.93 10.94 -0.36
C TRP A 180 -19.23 11.20 -1.13
N THR A 181 -19.43 10.46 -2.20
CA THR A 181 -20.68 10.47 -2.97
C THR A 181 -21.14 9.03 -3.16
N PRO A 182 -22.21 8.60 -2.46
CA PRO A 182 -22.79 7.29 -2.64
C PRO A 182 -23.27 7.07 -4.08
N GLY A 183 -23.09 5.85 -4.57
CA GLY A 183 -23.63 5.36 -5.84
C GLY A 183 -24.22 3.96 -5.68
N GLU A 184 -24.72 3.39 -6.78
CA GLU A 184 -25.24 2.02 -6.78
C GLU A 184 -24.07 1.01 -6.74
N GLY A 185 -23.94 0.29 -5.62
CA GLY A 185 -22.88 -0.73 -5.40
C GLY A 185 -21.46 -0.18 -5.19
N HIS A 186 -21.25 1.13 -5.32
CA HIS A 186 -19.96 1.80 -5.17
C HIS A 186 -20.10 3.13 -4.45
N VAL A 187 -18.97 3.70 -4.07
CA VAL A 187 -18.86 5.04 -3.51
C VAL A 187 -17.73 5.79 -4.19
N LEU A 188 -17.96 7.07 -4.50
CA LEU A 188 -16.90 7.96 -4.95
C LEU A 188 -16.27 8.67 -3.77
N LEU A 189 -14.94 8.74 -3.75
CA LEU A 189 -14.15 9.45 -2.74
C LEU A 189 -13.31 10.53 -3.42
N HIS A 190 -13.41 11.77 -2.97
CA HIS A 190 -12.43 12.81 -3.28
C HIS A 190 -11.22 12.71 -2.32
N SER A 191 -10.20 11.98 -2.77
CA SER A 191 -8.99 11.66 -2.01
C SER A 191 -8.21 12.92 -1.62
N ALA A 192 -7.67 12.90 -0.39
CA ALA A 192 -6.81 13.95 0.11
C ALA A 192 -5.45 13.90 -0.60
N GLY A 193 -4.90 15.06 -0.95
CA GLY A 193 -3.55 15.17 -1.49
C GLY A 193 -2.43 15.12 -0.44
N ARG A 194 -2.76 14.98 0.86
CA ARG A 194 -1.82 14.95 1.99
C ARG A 194 -1.95 13.62 2.72
N GLY A 195 -0.80 13.00 3.01
CA GLY A 195 -0.72 11.61 3.50
C GLY A 195 -0.86 10.63 2.35
N GLN A 196 0.01 9.62 2.25
CA GLN A 196 -0.15 8.51 1.31
C GLN A 196 -0.70 7.27 2.02
N GLU A 197 -0.60 7.27 3.34
CA GLU A 197 -0.97 6.21 4.25
C GLU A 197 -2.38 6.45 4.78
N PHE A 198 -3.31 5.62 4.33
CA PHE A 198 -4.68 5.61 4.80
C PHE A 198 -4.98 4.26 5.43
N VAL A 199 -5.63 4.27 6.58
CA VAL A 199 -5.83 3.08 7.43
C VAL A 199 -7.31 2.80 7.56
N PHE A 200 -7.64 1.52 7.46
CA PHE A 200 -8.95 0.93 7.70
C PHE A 200 -8.87 -0.04 8.87
N ASP A 201 -9.84 0.00 9.78
CA ASP A 201 -10.00 -1.05 10.78
C ASP A 201 -10.87 -2.17 10.18
N CYS A 202 -10.27 -3.35 9.97
CA CYS A 202 -10.97 -4.50 9.40
C CYS A 202 -11.96 -5.16 10.38
N GLN A 203 -11.96 -4.79 11.66
CA GLN A 203 -12.99 -5.21 12.62
C GLN A 203 -14.27 -4.39 12.44
N GLU A 204 -14.14 -3.09 12.15
CA GLU A 204 -15.26 -2.22 11.77
C GLU A 204 -15.76 -2.50 10.34
N TYR A 205 -14.86 -2.97 9.46
CA TYR A 205 -15.12 -3.24 8.05
C TYR A 205 -14.67 -4.66 7.64
N PRO A 206 -15.37 -5.71 8.08
CA PRO A 206 -15.02 -7.09 7.74
C PRO A 206 -15.09 -7.37 6.23
N GLU A 207 -15.85 -6.58 5.47
CA GLU A 207 -15.93 -6.67 4.00
C GLU A 207 -14.56 -6.47 3.33
N ALA A 208 -13.63 -5.79 4.01
CA ALA A 208 -12.27 -5.57 3.52
C ALA A 208 -11.50 -6.88 3.29
N LEU A 209 -11.77 -7.93 4.08
CA LEU A 209 -11.09 -9.22 3.95
C LEU A 209 -11.45 -9.91 2.62
N ALA A 210 -12.73 -9.94 2.28
CA ALA A 210 -13.21 -10.51 1.02
C ALA A 210 -12.70 -9.69 -0.17
N TRP A 211 -12.77 -8.36 -0.09
CA TRP A 211 -12.26 -7.49 -1.15
C TRP A 211 -10.75 -7.65 -1.38
N LEU A 212 -9.95 -7.69 -0.31
CA LEU A 212 -8.51 -7.94 -0.41
C LEU A 212 -8.22 -9.32 -1.04
N SER A 213 -8.98 -10.35 -0.64
CA SER A 213 -8.88 -11.68 -1.25
C SER A 213 -9.16 -11.64 -2.75
N ASP A 214 -10.23 -10.97 -3.18
CA ASP A 214 -10.60 -10.85 -4.59
C ASP A 214 -9.50 -10.16 -5.40
N LEU A 215 -8.94 -9.06 -4.88
CA LEU A 215 -7.81 -8.38 -5.52
C LEU A 215 -6.61 -9.30 -5.68
N LEU A 216 -6.26 -10.05 -4.63
CA LEU A 216 -5.07 -10.90 -4.63
C LEU A 216 -5.24 -12.15 -5.50
N CYS A 217 -6.46 -12.56 -5.82
CA CYS A 217 -6.76 -13.62 -6.77
C CYS A 217 -6.58 -13.20 -8.24
N LEU A 218 -6.38 -11.91 -8.52
CA LEU A 218 -6.05 -11.42 -9.86
C LEU A 218 -4.70 -11.99 -10.35
N SER A 219 -4.61 -12.11 -11.68
CA SER A 219 -3.50 -12.79 -12.39
C SER A 219 -2.30 -11.89 -12.65
#